data_AF-A0A7X8IER3-F1
#
_entry.id   AF-A0A7X8IER3-F1
#
_cell.length_a   1.000
_cell.length_b   1.000
_cell.length_c   1.000
_cell.angle_alpha   90.00
_cell.angle_beta   90.00
_cell.angle_gamma   90.00
#
_symmetry.space_group_name_H-M   'P 1'
#
loop_
_entity.id
_entity.type
_entity.pdbx_description
1 polymer ?
#
loop_
_entity_poly.entity_id
_entity_poly.type
_entity_poly.pdbx_seq_one_letter_code
_entity_poly.pdbx_strand_id
1 'polypeptide(L)'
;PANRRMVDGQYSRAVVDSVVARKTYTYWLDHTDNAQLVDIFTFGVYGGIYLGPATYGQLTNFNLDCVTVGVHKKGDSTFNRNWQIGQGSIIANTGGQVEQIHPILIEGKGHTALSNVEAFSGPNGALTTRDISQDYLLVRGSDKLTVSLVGCRMRNYQSDHPFTIQNPNAVIRAVACIDKDENLFEFTLQPKQEQR
;
A
#
# COMPACT_ATOMS: atom_id res chain seq x y z
N PRO A 1 8.48 12.14 -12.64
CA PRO A 1 7.97 13.42 -12.06
C PRO A 1 9.03 14.22 -11.29
N ALA A 2 9.78 13.61 -10.35
CA ALA A 2 10.80 14.32 -9.55
C ALA A 2 11.97 14.87 -10.40
N ASN A 3 12.56 14.07 -11.28
CA ASN A 3 13.66 14.54 -12.14
C ASN A 3 13.17 15.56 -13.19
N ARG A 4 11.94 15.37 -13.70
CA ARG A 4 11.32 16.33 -14.62
C ARG A 4 11.01 17.65 -13.93
N ARG A 5 10.77 17.70 -12.61
CA ARG A 5 10.64 18.99 -11.88
C ARG A 5 11.91 19.84 -11.95
N MET A 6 13.09 19.21 -11.97
CA MET A 6 14.36 19.91 -12.12
C MET A 6 14.59 20.42 -13.55
N VAL A 7 13.97 19.77 -14.55
CA VAL A 7 14.16 20.06 -15.97
C VAL A 7 13.08 20.99 -16.53
N ASP A 8 11.81 20.73 -16.20
CA ASP A 8 10.63 21.41 -16.73
C ASP A 8 10.03 22.44 -15.74
N GLY A 9 10.53 22.49 -14.51
CA GLY A 9 9.91 23.23 -13.41
C GLY A 9 8.72 22.50 -12.78
N GLN A 10 8.04 23.17 -11.85
CA GLN A 10 6.86 22.59 -11.18
C GLN A 10 5.62 22.69 -12.07
N TYR A 11 4.91 21.57 -12.23
CA TYR A 11 3.54 21.61 -12.75
C TYR A 11 2.60 22.27 -11.74
N SER A 12 1.55 22.93 -12.24
CA SER A 12 0.54 23.53 -11.36
C SER A 12 -0.20 22.47 -10.57
N ARG A 13 -0.69 22.85 -9.38
CA ARG A 13 -1.52 21.99 -8.52
C ARG A 13 -2.67 21.33 -9.29
N ALA A 14 -3.37 22.11 -10.12
CA ALA A 14 -4.48 21.62 -10.93
C ALA A 14 -4.08 20.50 -11.91
N VAL A 15 -2.87 20.55 -12.47
CA VAL A 15 -2.36 19.49 -13.36
C VAL A 15 -2.13 18.21 -12.56
N VAL A 16 -1.47 18.30 -11.40
CA VAL A 16 -1.21 17.12 -10.55
C VAL A 16 -2.52 16.51 -10.04
N ASP A 17 -3.45 17.34 -9.57
CA ASP A 17 -4.78 16.91 -9.13
C ASP A 17 -5.54 16.19 -10.26
N SER A 18 -5.40 16.65 -11.51
CA SER A 18 -6.00 15.99 -12.67
C SER A 18 -5.42 14.59 -12.93
N VAL A 19 -4.14 14.35 -12.60
CA VAL A 19 -3.51 13.03 -12.71
C VAL A 19 -4.05 12.10 -11.63
N VAL A 20 -4.16 12.58 -10.39
CA VAL A 20 -4.78 11.83 -9.29
C VAL A 20 -6.23 11.48 -9.62
N ALA A 21 -6.99 12.40 -10.21
CA ALA A 21 -8.39 12.19 -10.57
C ALA A 21 -8.64 11.09 -11.62
N ARG A 22 -7.63 10.71 -12.41
CA ARG A 22 -7.74 9.67 -13.46
C ARG A 22 -7.83 8.25 -12.92
N LYS A 23 -7.51 8.03 -11.64
CA LYS A 23 -7.60 6.72 -10.98
C LYS A 23 -6.78 5.59 -11.62
N THR A 24 -5.63 5.95 -12.19
CA THR A 24 -4.69 5.01 -12.80
C THR A 24 -3.51 4.72 -11.87
N TYR A 25 -2.83 3.60 -12.11
CA TYR A 25 -1.59 3.22 -11.41
C TYR A 25 -0.37 3.61 -12.24
N THR A 26 0.73 3.99 -11.58
CA THR A 26 1.99 4.31 -12.25
C THR A 26 2.67 3.05 -12.77
N TYR A 27 2.75 2.03 -11.92
CA TYR A 27 3.24 0.71 -12.29
C TYR A 27 2.06 -0.27 -12.31
N TRP A 28 1.98 -1.05 -13.38
CA TRP A 28 0.96 -2.08 -13.55
C TRP A 28 1.64 -3.37 -13.97
N LEU A 29 1.59 -4.38 -13.12
CA LEU A 29 2.15 -5.69 -13.38
C LEU A 29 1.04 -6.72 -13.31
N ASP A 30 0.93 -7.53 -14.34
CA ASP A 30 -0.02 -8.64 -14.39
C ASP A 30 0.54 -9.71 -15.31
N HIS A 31 0.17 -10.97 -15.08
CA HIS A 31 0.69 -12.12 -15.84
C HIS A 31 2.23 -12.13 -15.93
N THR A 32 2.89 -11.84 -14.80
CA THR A 32 4.35 -11.73 -14.71
C THR A 32 4.86 -12.56 -13.55
N ASP A 33 5.75 -13.49 -13.86
CA ASP A 33 6.39 -14.38 -12.90
C ASP A 33 7.74 -13.81 -12.44
N ASN A 34 8.05 -13.93 -11.15
CA ASN A 34 9.32 -13.50 -10.55
C ASN A 34 9.69 -12.02 -10.81
N ALA A 35 8.70 -11.14 -10.83
CA ALA A 35 8.93 -9.71 -11.08
C ALA A 35 9.91 -9.11 -10.05
N GLN A 36 10.86 -8.29 -10.50
CA GLN A 36 11.76 -7.52 -9.64
C GLN A 36 11.51 -6.03 -9.85
N LEU A 37 11.17 -5.32 -8.77
CA LEU A 37 11.04 -3.87 -8.77
C LEU A 37 11.96 -3.32 -7.70
N VAL A 38 12.89 -2.47 -8.14
CA VAL A 38 13.94 -1.90 -7.30
C VAL A 38 14.10 -0.44 -7.68
N ASP A 39 14.31 0.44 -6.69
CA ASP A 39 14.62 1.86 -6.88
C ASP A 39 13.53 2.64 -7.62
N ILE A 40 12.27 2.36 -7.30
CA ILE A 40 11.13 2.99 -7.98
C ILE A 40 10.52 4.14 -7.19
N PHE A 41 10.06 5.14 -7.93
CA PHE A 41 9.50 6.37 -7.37
C PHE A 41 8.22 6.79 -8.11
N THR A 42 7.19 7.19 -7.35
CA THR A 42 5.98 7.82 -7.90
C THR A 42 5.67 9.11 -7.16
N PHE A 43 4.98 10.04 -7.82
CA PHE A 43 4.54 11.28 -7.18
C PHE A 43 3.20 11.76 -7.73
N GLY A 44 2.23 12.05 -6.86
CA GLY A 44 1.01 12.77 -7.23
C GLY A 44 0.15 11.99 -8.21
N VAL A 45 -0.14 10.75 -7.86
CA VAL A 45 -0.88 9.79 -8.69
C VAL A 45 -1.97 9.13 -7.85
N TYR A 46 -2.96 8.52 -8.50
CA TYR A 46 -3.93 7.75 -7.75
C TYR A 46 -3.30 6.49 -7.16
N GLY A 47 -2.71 5.66 -8.04
CA GLY A 47 -2.10 4.40 -7.66
C GLY A 47 -0.58 4.44 -7.84
N GLY A 48 0.18 4.00 -6.84
CA GLY A 48 1.60 3.75 -6.98
C GLY A 48 1.84 2.53 -7.86
N ILE A 49 1.47 1.36 -7.35
CA ILE A 49 1.73 0.06 -7.98
C ILE A 49 0.50 -0.84 -7.89
N TYR A 50 0.10 -1.38 -9.03
CA TYR A 50 -0.87 -2.47 -9.13
C TYR A 50 -0.15 -3.79 -9.42
N LEU A 51 -0.35 -4.76 -8.54
CA LEU A 51 0.16 -6.12 -8.63
C LEU A 51 -1.04 -7.04 -8.87
N GLY A 52 -1.27 -7.35 -10.15
CA GLY A 52 -2.41 -8.11 -10.65
C GLY A 52 -2.53 -9.55 -10.12
N PRO A 53 -3.67 -10.22 -10.37
CA PRO A 53 -3.96 -11.51 -9.77
C PRO A 53 -3.00 -12.62 -10.18
N ALA A 54 -2.44 -12.53 -11.38
CA ALA A 54 -1.55 -13.53 -11.97
C ALA A 54 -0.07 -13.10 -11.92
N THR A 55 0.39 -12.53 -10.80
CA THR A 55 1.79 -12.10 -10.64
C THR A 55 2.36 -12.36 -9.24
N TYR A 56 3.69 -12.50 -9.16
CA TYR A 56 4.45 -12.63 -7.92
C TYR A 56 5.88 -12.12 -8.11
N GLY A 57 6.52 -11.75 -7.01
CA GLY A 57 7.85 -11.16 -7.07
C GLY A 57 8.28 -10.40 -5.83
N GLN A 58 9.19 -9.45 -6.07
CA GLN A 58 9.86 -8.66 -5.06
C GLN A 58 9.76 -7.17 -5.41
N LEU A 59 9.52 -6.35 -4.39
CA LEU A 59 9.56 -4.89 -4.45
C LEU A 59 10.44 -4.38 -3.31
N THR A 60 11.51 -3.66 -3.63
CA THR A 60 12.41 -3.08 -2.63
C THR A 60 12.92 -1.70 -3.02
N ASN A 61 13.37 -0.94 -2.02
CA ASN A 61 13.92 0.41 -2.15
C ASN A 61 13.01 1.34 -2.97
N PHE A 62 11.80 1.60 -2.46
CA PHE A 62 10.80 2.39 -3.16
C PHE A 62 10.32 3.60 -2.36
N ASN A 63 9.82 4.60 -3.08
CA ASN A 63 9.11 5.73 -2.50
C ASN A 63 7.87 6.06 -3.35
N LEU A 64 6.69 5.81 -2.80
CA LEU A 64 5.41 6.08 -3.45
C LEU A 64 4.81 7.34 -2.83
N ASP A 65 5.20 8.50 -3.36
CA ASP A 65 4.87 9.79 -2.79
C ASP A 65 3.52 10.32 -3.29
N CYS A 66 2.75 10.88 -2.37
CA CYS A 66 1.45 11.48 -2.59
C CYS A 66 0.51 10.63 -3.47
N VAL A 67 0.05 9.52 -2.90
CA VAL A 67 -0.82 8.53 -3.55
C VAL A 67 -2.18 8.41 -2.85
N THR A 68 -3.20 7.95 -3.59
CA THR A 68 -4.45 7.45 -2.98
C THR A 68 -4.25 6.01 -2.50
N VAL A 69 -3.71 5.16 -3.36
CA VAL A 69 -3.35 3.78 -3.04
C VAL A 69 -1.88 3.54 -3.38
N GLY A 70 -1.07 3.16 -2.39
CA GLY A 70 0.36 2.88 -2.62
C GLY A 70 0.56 1.58 -3.38
N VAL A 71 0.32 0.46 -2.72
CA VAL A 71 0.38 -0.87 -3.32
C VAL A 71 -0.99 -1.52 -3.29
N HIS A 72 -1.49 -1.91 -4.47
CA HIS A 72 -2.65 -2.78 -4.59
C HIS A 72 -2.21 -4.17 -5.04
N LYS A 73 -2.28 -5.14 -4.13
CA LYS A 73 -1.90 -6.53 -4.40
C LYS A 73 -3.12 -7.44 -4.50
N LYS A 74 -3.20 -8.17 -5.60
CA LYS A 74 -4.20 -9.22 -5.85
C LYS A 74 -3.57 -10.62 -5.86
N GLY A 75 -4.39 -11.65 -5.98
CA GLY A 75 -3.94 -13.01 -6.23
C GLY A 75 -5.09 -13.92 -6.64
N ASP A 76 -4.89 -14.80 -7.62
CA ASP A 76 -5.87 -15.78 -8.09
C ASP A 76 -5.57 -17.23 -7.66
N SER A 77 -4.40 -17.46 -7.06
CA SER A 77 -3.88 -18.79 -6.69
C SER A 77 -3.17 -18.79 -5.34
N THR A 78 -3.10 -19.95 -4.69
CA THR A 78 -2.42 -20.16 -3.40
C THR A 78 -0.98 -20.62 -3.53
N PHE A 79 -0.52 -21.02 -4.73
CA PHE A 79 0.80 -21.63 -4.92
C PHE A 79 1.94 -20.61 -5.01
N ASN A 80 1.85 -19.64 -5.92
CA ASN A 80 2.91 -18.68 -6.23
C ASN A 80 2.34 -17.27 -6.47
N ARG A 81 1.47 -16.77 -5.59
CA ARG A 81 1.00 -15.35 -5.61
C ARG A 81 1.59 -14.57 -4.45
N ASN A 82 2.89 -14.72 -4.32
CA ASN A 82 3.65 -14.26 -3.17
C ASN A 82 4.41 -12.99 -3.53
N TRP A 83 4.15 -11.92 -2.80
CA TRP A 83 4.91 -10.67 -2.92
C TRP A 83 5.74 -10.43 -1.67
N GLN A 84 7.03 -10.20 -1.86
CA GLN A 84 7.93 -9.75 -0.80
C GLN A 84 8.21 -8.27 -1.03
N ILE A 85 7.70 -7.43 -0.15
CA ILE A 85 7.76 -5.98 -0.28
C ILE A 85 8.53 -5.45 0.94
N GLY A 86 9.59 -4.70 0.72
CA GLY A 86 10.34 -4.16 1.84
C GLY A 86 11.15 -2.93 1.54
N GLN A 87 11.72 -2.35 2.60
CA GLN A 87 12.63 -1.20 2.55
C GLN A 87 12.07 -0.06 1.68
N GLY A 88 10.90 0.47 2.03
CA GLY A 88 10.28 1.50 1.22
C GLY A 88 9.30 2.35 2.01
N SER A 89 8.89 3.47 1.39
CA SER A 89 7.98 4.44 1.99
C SER A 89 6.78 4.71 1.10
N ILE A 90 5.62 4.89 1.72
CA ILE A 90 4.36 5.22 1.05
C ILE A 90 3.77 6.46 1.71
N ILE A 91 3.50 7.50 0.92
CA ILE A 91 2.86 8.71 1.38
C ILE A 91 1.43 8.75 0.85
N ALA A 92 0.49 8.18 1.60
CA ALA A 92 -0.90 8.08 1.20
C ALA A 92 -1.71 9.24 1.77
N ASN A 93 -1.89 10.31 0.98
CA ASN A 93 -2.43 11.57 1.49
C ASN A 93 -3.27 12.34 0.47
N THR A 94 -3.55 11.79 -0.72
CA THR A 94 -4.30 12.48 -1.77
C THR A 94 -5.44 11.60 -2.30
N GLY A 95 -6.28 12.17 -3.15
CA GLY A 95 -7.45 11.51 -3.71
C GLY A 95 -8.76 12.13 -3.25
N GLY A 96 -9.85 11.37 -3.43
CA GLY A 96 -11.21 11.82 -3.17
C GLY A 96 -11.52 11.96 -1.69
N GLN A 97 -12.03 10.89 -1.09
CA GLN A 97 -12.40 10.84 0.32
C GLN A 97 -11.35 10.05 1.12
N VAL A 98 -11.20 10.34 2.41
CA VAL A 98 -10.16 9.71 3.25
C VAL A 98 -10.33 8.20 3.29
N GLU A 99 -11.57 7.71 3.29
CA GLU A 99 -11.95 6.28 3.31
C GLU A 99 -11.49 5.51 2.07
N GLN A 100 -10.92 6.19 1.08
CA GLN A 100 -10.35 5.58 -0.13
C GLN A 100 -8.81 5.60 -0.12
N ILE A 101 -8.20 6.25 0.86
CA ILE A 101 -6.76 6.48 0.95
C ILE A 101 -6.13 5.36 1.79
N HIS A 102 -5.45 4.43 1.11
CA HIS A 102 -4.87 3.24 1.72
C HIS A 102 -3.42 3.07 1.24
N PRO A 103 -2.41 3.16 2.11
CA PRO A 103 -1.04 2.87 1.72
C PRO A 103 -0.91 1.49 1.07
N ILE A 104 -1.58 0.49 1.64
CA ILE A 104 -1.55 -0.89 1.16
C ILE A 104 -2.98 -1.46 1.11
N LEU A 105 -3.35 -2.00 -0.06
CA LEU A 105 -4.59 -2.73 -0.29
C LEU A 105 -4.25 -4.16 -0.74
N ILE A 106 -4.75 -5.17 -0.02
CA ILE A 106 -4.53 -6.59 -0.32
C ILE A 106 -5.87 -7.31 -0.49
N GLU A 107 -6.04 -8.01 -1.60
CA GLU A 107 -7.21 -8.86 -1.88
C GLU A 107 -6.84 -10.14 -2.65
N GLY A 108 -7.80 -11.07 -2.75
CA GLY A 108 -7.61 -12.36 -3.43
C GLY A 108 -6.86 -13.39 -2.59
N LYS A 109 -5.88 -14.06 -3.19
CA LYS A 109 -5.15 -15.21 -2.60
C LYS A 109 -3.64 -14.95 -2.48
N GLY A 110 -2.93 -15.93 -1.91
CA GLY A 110 -1.47 -15.96 -1.80
C GLY A 110 -0.95 -15.19 -0.59
N HIS A 111 0.37 -14.98 -0.58
CA HIS A 111 1.09 -14.34 0.53
C HIS A 111 1.54 -12.91 0.19
N THR A 112 1.57 -12.04 1.19
CA THR A 112 2.28 -10.76 1.13
C THR A 112 3.15 -10.62 2.36
N ALA A 113 4.46 -10.50 2.17
CA ALA A 113 5.40 -10.19 3.23
C ALA A 113 5.79 -8.71 3.14
N LEU A 114 5.64 -7.99 4.25
CA LEU A 114 6.01 -6.59 4.41
C LEU A 114 7.18 -6.49 5.40
N SER A 115 8.31 -5.96 4.98
CA SER A 115 9.48 -5.78 5.86
C SER A 115 10.03 -4.36 5.78
N ASN A 116 10.02 -3.63 6.90
CA ASN A 116 10.55 -2.26 6.97
C ASN A 116 9.87 -1.33 5.94
N VAL A 117 8.56 -1.48 5.77
CA VAL A 117 7.74 -0.57 4.98
C VAL A 117 7.20 0.51 5.92
N GLU A 118 7.49 1.76 5.59
CA GLU A 118 6.96 2.91 6.31
C GLU A 118 5.79 3.50 5.52
N ALA A 119 4.71 3.84 6.20
CA ALA A 119 3.68 4.69 5.61
C ALA A 119 3.34 5.84 6.54
N PHE A 120 3.20 7.02 5.95
CA PHE A 120 2.83 8.23 6.65
C PHE A 120 2.04 9.16 5.73
N SER A 121 1.39 10.16 6.30
CA SER A 121 0.55 11.09 5.58
C SER A 121 0.78 12.49 6.13
N GLY A 122 0.64 13.49 5.28
CA GLY A 122 0.81 14.90 5.66
C GLY A 122 0.54 15.84 4.49
N PRO A 123 0.55 17.15 4.73
CA PRO A 123 0.30 18.14 3.69
C PRO A 123 1.43 18.21 2.67
N ASN A 124 1.08 18.55 1.44
CA ASN A 124 2.06 18.83 0.39
C ASN A 124 1.56 19.96 -0.53
N GLY A 125 2.31 21.06 -0.61
CA GLY A 125 1.89 22.26 -1.35
C GLY A 125 1.70 22.07 -2.86
N ALA A 126 2.24 20.99 -3.43
CA ALA A 126 2.22 20.75 -4.87
C ALA A 126 0.94 20.11 -5.42
N LEU A 127 0.09 19.56 -4.56
CA LEU A 127 -1.18 18.95 -4.93
C LEU A 127 -2.23 19.19 -3.83
N THR A 128 -3.48 18.82 -4.07
CA THR A 128 -4.50 18.79 -3.03
C THR A 128 -4.36 17.52 -2.20
N THR A 129 -4.23 17.66 -0.88
CA THR A 129 -4.07 16.56 0.08
C THR A 129 -5.23 16.50 1.07
N ARG A 130 -5.39 15.32 1.68
CA ARG A 130 -6.24 15.05 2.85
C ARG A 130 -5.43 14.93 4.14
N ASP A 131 -4.10 14.97 4.03
CA ASP A 131 -3.10 14.96 5.10
C ASP A 131 -3.09 13.70 5.98
N ILE A 132 -4.03 12.78 5.76
CA ILE A 132 -4.27 11.57 6.53
C ILE A 132 -4.65 10.44 5.56
N SER A 133 -4.37 9.19 5.93
CA SER A 133 -4.94 7.99 5.30
C SER A 133 -6.09 7.42 6.13
N GLN A 134 -6.91 6.54 5.56
CA GLN A 134 -7.92 5.82 6.34
C GLN A 134 -7.26 4.90 7.38
N ASP A 135 -6.28 4.11 6.92
CA ASP A 135 -5.58 3.07 7.64
C ASP A 135 -4.14 2.92 7.08
N TYR A 136 -3.38 1.95 7.60
CA TYR A 136 -2.11 1.52 7.02
C TYR A 136 -2.30 0.39 5.99
N LEU A 137 -3.16 -0.58 6.33
CA LEU A 137 -3.42 -1.77 5.51
C LEU A 137 -4.92 -2.06 5.47
N LEU A 138 -5.47 -2.09 4.26
CA LEU A 138 -6.79 -2.61 3.96
C LEU A 138 -6.70 -4.03 3.41
N VAL A 139 -7.38 -4.98 4.04
CA VAL A 139 -7.50 -6.36 3.56
C VAL A 139 -8.95 -6.66 3.19
N ARG A 140 -9.19 -7.07 1.93
CA ARG A 140 -10.53 -7.27 1.36
C ARG A 140 -10.71 -8.65 0.72
N GLY A 141 -11.97 -8.97 0.45
CA GLY A 141 -12.38 -10.20 -0.22
C GLY A 141 -12.85 -11.29 0.74
N SER A 142 -13.05 -12.48 0.20
CA SER A 142 -13.51 -13.66 0.94
C SER A 142 -12.56 -14.84 0.83
N ASP A 143 -11.57 -14.77 -0.06
CA ASP A 143 -10.58 -15.81 -0.22
C ASP A 143 -9.57 -15.82 0.93
N LYS A 144 -9.03 -17.00 1.26
CA LYS A 144 -7.93 -17.09 2.21
C LYS A 144 -6.66 -16.48 1.61
N LEU A 145 -6.11 -15.49 2.32
CA LEU A 145 -4.82 -14.88 2.04
C LEU A 145 -4.01 -14.75 3.33
N THR A 146 -2.70 -14.57 3.19
CA THR A 146 -1.81 -14.39 4.34
C THR A 146 -0.97 -13.13 4.21
N VAL A 147 -0.81 -12.41 5.31
CA VAL A 147 0.04 -11.20 5.39
C VAL A 147 0.97 -11.32 6.59
N SER A 148 2.27 -11.12 6.36
CA SER A 148 3.26 -10.96 7.43
C SER A 148 3.84 -9.56 7.39
N LEU A 149 4.02 -8.95 8.56
CA LEU A 149 4.62 -7.62 8.72
C LEU A 149 5.73 -7.69 9.76
N VAL A 150 6.89 -7.13 9.43
CA VAL A 150 8.04 -7.01 10.33
C VAL A 150 8.62 -5.60 10.21
N GLY A 151 8.87 -4.93 11.34
CA GLY A 151 9.61 -3.66 11.33
C GLY A 151 8.90 -2.51 10.62
N CYS A 152 7.58 -2.59 10.39
CA CYS A 152 6.83 -1.56 9.70
C CYS A 152 6.50 -0.40 10.64
N ARG A 153 6.51 0.82 10.11
CA ARG A 153 6.14 2.03 10.86
C ARG A 153 4.95 2.71 10.19
N MET A 154 3.91 2.98 10.98
CA MET A 154 2.58 3.30 10.48
C MET A 154 2.14 4.62 11.10
N ARG A 155 2.12 5.71 10.34
CA ARG A 155 1.79 7.04 10.89
C ARG A 155 0.58 7.64 10.20
N ASN A 156 -0.06 8.60 10.90
CA ASN A 156 -1.02 9.53 10.31
C ASN A 156 -2.20 8.85 9.58
N TYR A 157 -2.73 7.78 10.15
CA TYR A 157 -4.00 7.18 9.72
C TYR A 157 -5.17 7.57 10.63
N GLN A 158 -6.37 7.67 10.07
CA GLN A 158 -7.59 8.11 10.75
C GLN A 158 -8.15 7.04 11.69
N SER A 159 -8.16 5.77 11.27
CA SER A 159 -8.74 4.67 12.03
C SER A 159 -8.12 4.50 13.41
N ASP A 160 -8.87 3.91 14.33
CA ASP A 160 -8.35 3.56 15.66
C ASP A 160 -7.27 2.48 15.57
N HIS A 161 -7.41 1.55 14.62
CA HIS A 161 -6.49 0.45 14.38
C HIS A 161 -5.80 0.59 13.02
N PRO A 162 -4.50 0.29 12.86
CA PRO A 162 -3.79 0.48 11.59
C PRO A 162 -4.32 -0.42 10.47
N PHE A 163 -5.06 -1.49 10.79
CA PHE A 163 -5.58 -2.43 9.81
C PHE A 163 -7.10 -2.35 9.71
N THR A 164 -7.61 -2.14 8.50
CA THR A 164 -9.02 -2.35 8.16
C THR A 164 -9.17 -3.73 7.54
N ILE A 165 -9.84 -4.64 8.24
CA ILE A 165 -9.95 -6.04 7.85
C ILE A 165 -11.39 -6.35 7.47
N GLN A 166 -11.64 -6.46 6.17
CA GLN A 166 -12.93 -6.80 5.57
C GLN A 166 -12.95 -8.22 5.00
N ASN A 167 -11.87 -8.98 5.18
CA ASN A 167 -11.77 -10.38 4.79
C ASN A 167 -11.77 -11.28 6.04
N PRO A 168 -12.84 -12.05 6.30
CA PRO A 168 -12.92 -12.90 7.49
C PRO A 168 -11.97 -14.11 7.46
N ASN A 169 -11.43 -14.44 6.28
CA ASN A 169 -10.53 -15.58 6.06
C ASN A 169 -9.05 -15.19 6.01
N ALA A 170 -8.72 -13.92 6.26
CA ALA A 170 -7.34 -13.45 6.29
C ALA A 170 -6.58 -14.02 7.50
N VAL A 171 -5.30 -14.36 7.28
CA VAL A 171 -4.33 -14.64 8.34
C VAL A 171 -3.30 -13.53 8.34
N ILE A 172 -3.14 -12.82 9.46
CA ILE A 172 -2.24 -11.67 9.54
C ILE A 172 -1.38 -11.78 10.79
N ARG A 173 -0.07 -11.57 10.64
CA ARG A 173 0.86 -11.43 11.77
C ARG A 173 1.71 -10.18 11.57
N ALA A 174 1.67 -9.27 12.53
CA ALA A 174 2.59 -8.14 12.63
C ALA A 174 3.47 -8.30 13.86
N VAL A 175 4.79 -8.14 13.68
CA VAL A 175 5.79 -8.18 14.76
C VAL A 175 6.75 -7.00 14.65
N ALA A 176 7.23 -6.50 15.79
CA ALA A 176 8.19 -5.40 15.86
C ALA A 176 7.79 -4.17 15.03
N CYS A 177 6.49 -3.87 14.94
CA CYS A 177 5.98 -2.72 14.22
C CYS A 177 5.74 -1.54 15.17
N ILE A 178 5.57 -0.34 14.63
CA ILE A 178 5.30 0.89 15.40
C ILE A 178 4.05 1.58 14.84
N ASP A 179 3.09 1.92 15.71
CA ASP A 179 1.83 2.57 15.33
C ASP A 179 1.92 4.11 15.23
N LYS A 180 0.77 4.77 14.99
CA LYS A 180 0.70 6.22 14.74
C LYS A 180 1.10 7.08 15.94
N ASP A 181 1.01 6.50 17.12
CA ASP A 181 1.31 7.14 18.39
C ASP A 181 2.72 6.76 18.90
N GLU A 182 3.51 6.12 18.04
CA GLU A 182 4.88 5.65 18.30
C GLU A 182 4.97 4.54 19.35
N ASN A 183 3.87 3.80 19.57
CA ASN A 183 3.86 2.63 20.45
C ASN A 183 4.24 1.36 19.70
N LEU A 184 4.71 0.35 20.44
CA LEU A 184 4.91 -1.00 19.90
C LEU A 184 3.57 -1.56 19.42
N PHE A 185 3.55 -2.03 18.18
CA PHE A 185 2.41 -2.67 17.57
C PHE A 185 2.69 -4.14 17.24
N GLU A 186 1.90 -5.01 17.87
CA GLU A 186 1.89 -6.45 17.67
C GLU A 186 0.46 -6.89 17.33
N PHE A 187 0.30 -7.69 16.29
CA PHE A 187 -1.03 -8.12 15.86
C PHE A 187 -1.03 -9.56 15.38
N THR A 188 -2.08 -10.31 15.74
CA THR A 188 -2.33 -11.66 15.25
C THR A 188 -3.79 -11.81 14.90
N LEU A 189 -4.07 -12.18 13.67
CA LEU A 189 -5.38 -12.62 13.22
C LEU A 189 -5.25 -14.01 12.62
N GLN A 190 -6.11 -14.92 13.08
CA GLN A 190 -6.39 -16.18 12.41
C GLN A 190 -7.90 -16.32 12.23
N PRO A 191 -8.37 -16.92 11.12
CA PRO A 191 -9.76 -17.33 10.98
C PRO A 191 -10.11 -18.27 12.13
N LYS A 192 -11.32 -18.11 12.69
CA LYS A 192 -11.83 -19.04 13.71
C LYS A 192 -11.79 -20.46 13.12
N GLN A 193 -11.15 -21.40 13.81
CA GLN A 193 -11.26 -22.81 13.45
C GLN A 193 -12.72 -23.21 13.66
N GLU A 194 -13.42 -23.59 12.59
CA GLU A 194 -14.67 -24.32 12.72
C GLU A 194 -14.33 -25.64 13.42
N GLN A 195 -14.85 -25.82 14.63
CA GLN A 195 -14.82 -27.11 15.32
C GLN A 195 -15.50 -28.12 14.39
N ARG A 196 -14.72 -29.01 13.78
CA ARG A 196 -15.22 -30.19 13.07
C ARG A 196 -15.35 -31.35 14.03
#